data_AF-A0AAV1YN59-F1
#
_entry.id   AF-A0AAV1YN59-F1
#
_cell.length_a   1.000
_cell.length_b   1.000
_cell.length_c   1.000
_cell.angle_alpha   90.00
_cell.angle_beta   90.00
_cell.angle_gamma   90.00
#
_symmetry.space_group_name_H-M   'P 1'
#
loop_
_entity.id
_entity.type
_entity.pdbx_description
1 polymer ?
#
loop_
_entity_poly.entity_id
_entity_poly.type
_entity_poly.pdbx_seq_one_letter_code
_entity_poly.pdbx_strand_id
1 'polypeptide(L)'
;MGFCPYLRPFKFPKPPMETVTVKEEEEGEEGLASTYPNWLDLPRDITAMILHKLGIIEILLNAQNVCQEWRKICNEPSMWRTLEMTTAHNSYYFLYDVVKMFHHAVHLSCGHLKSITIEFIAGSETVLIYDPDSFECEDPE
;
A
#
# COMPACT_ATOMS: atom_id res chain seq x y z
N MET A 1 -4.64 7.80 22.14
CA MET A 1 -4.35 7.39 20.75
C MET A 1 -4.03 5.91 20.78
N GLY A 2 -5.06 5.07 20.64
CA GLY A 2 -4.92 3.63 20.82
C GLY A 2 -4.52 2.97 19.52
N PHE A 3 -3.38 2.27 19.52
CA PHE A 3 -3.15 1.18 18.58
C PHE A 3 -4.34 0.23 18.69
N CYS A 4 -5.02 -0.09 17.58
CA CYS A 4 -6.01 -1.16 17.60
C CYS A 4 -5.24 -2.48 17.82
N PRO A 5 -5.31 -3.10 19.02
CA PRO A 5 -4.44 -4.22 19.39
C PRO A 5 -4.77 -5.52 18.64
N TYR A 6 -5.78 -5.49 17.78
CA TYR A 6 -6.28 -6.64 17.01
C TYR A 6 -5.72 -6.71 15.59
N LEU A 7 -4.98 -5.69 15.14
CA LEU A 7 -4.27 -5.75 13.86
C LEU A 7 -2.98 -6.53 14.06
N ARG A 8 -3.11 -7.86 14.13
CA ARG A 8 -1.96 -8.74 13.89
C ARG A 8 -1.37 -8.36 12.53
N PRO A 9 -0.04 -8.41 12.35
CA PRO A 9 0.56 -8.25 11.03
C PRO A 9 -0.11 -9.27 10.09
N PHE A 10 -0.97 -8.80 9.20
CA PHE A 10 -1.60 -9.65 8.20
C PHE A 10 -0.50 -10.02 7.20
N LYS A 11 0.18 -11.15 7.47
CA LYS A 11 1.07 -11.75 6.50
C LYS A 11 0.23 -12.45 5.46
N PHE A 12 0.13 -11.85 4.29
CA PHE A 12 -0.32 -12.59 3.12
C PHE A 12 0.75 -13.63 2.77
N PRO A 13 0.40 -14.92 2.68
CA PRO A 13 1.35 -15.93 2.24
C PRO A 13 1.84 -15.55 0.85
N LYS A 14 3.16 -15.47 0.69
CA LYS A 14 3.76 -15.21 -0.62
C LYS A 14 3.36 -16.38 -1.53
N PRO A 15 2.79 -16.14 -2.72
CA PRO A 15 2.53 -17.19 -3.67
C PRO A 15 3.85 -17.86 -4.04
N PRO A 16 3.85 -19.14 -4.42
CA PRO A 16 5.05 -19.81 -4.89
C PRO A 16 5.56 -19.08 -6.13
N MET A 17 6.61 -18.29 -5.96
CA MET A 17 7.35 -17.67 -7.06
C MET A 17 8.71 -18.35 -7.12
N GLU A 18 9.08 -18.83 -8.31
CA GLU A 18 10.46 -19.23 -8.57
C GLU A 18 11.37 -18.02 -8.36
N THR A 19 12.35 -18.18 -7.49
CA THR A 19 13.37 -17.19 -7.22
C THR A 19 14.27 -17.07 -8.45
N VAL A 20 14.13 -15.98 -9.22
CA VAL A 20 15.18 -15.57 -10.14
C VAL A 20 16.36 -15.10 -9.28
N THR A 21 17.36 -15.95 -9.14
CA THR A 21 18.63 -15.60 -8.51
C THR A 21 19.39 -14.68 -9.46
N VAL A 22 19.33 -13.37 -9.22
CA VAL A 22 20.30 -12.45 -9.80
C VAL A 22 21.59 -12.66 -9.03
N LYS A 23 22.66 -13.07 -9.73
CA LYS A 23 23.99 -13.13 -9.14
C LYS A 23 24.48 -11.70 -9.01
N GLU A 24 24.58 -11.23 -7.78
CA GLU A 24 25.33 -10.00 -7.47
C GLU A 24 26.81 -10.33 -7.64
N GLU A 25 27.46 -9.72 -8.64
CA GLU A 25 28.91 -9.71 -8.75
C GLU A 25 29.42 -8.64 -7.79
N GLU A 26 30.16 -9.07 -6.76
CA GLU A 26 30.89 -8.17 -5.86
C GLU A 26 32.15 -7.67 -6.57
N GLU A 27 32.16 -6.40 -6.97
CA GLU A 27 33.41 -5.64 -7.08
C GLU A 27 33.50 -4.72 -5.86
N GLY A 28 34.53 -4.97 -5.04
CA GLY A 28 34.84 -4.14 -3.89
C GLY A 28 35.38 -2.78 -4.31
N GLU A 29 34.96 -1.74 -3.60
CA GLU A 29 35.70 -0.49 -3.59
C GLU A 29 35.65 0.17 -2.21
N GLU A 30 36.84 0.57 -1.76
CA GLU A 30 37.19 1.02 -0.43
C GLU A 30 36.73 2.47 -0.20
N GLY A 31 36.10 2.73 0.95
CA GLY A 31 36.27 3.98 1.69
C GLY A 31 36.03 5.32 0.97
N LEU A 32 34.86 5.52 0.36
CA LEU A 32 34.28 6.86 0.20
C LEU A 32 32.90 6.84 0.86
N ALA A 33 32.61 7.83 1.73
CA ALA A 33 31.27 7.98 2.30
C ALA A 33 30.26 7.93 1.15
N SER A 34 29.36 6.94 1.19
CA SER A 34 28.36 6.66 0.17
C SER A 34 27.71 7.97 -0.28
N THR A 35 28.01 8.43 -1.51
CA THR A 35 27.33 9.55 -2.18
C THR A 35 25.85 9.27 -2.45
N TYR A 36 25.35 8.10 -2.01
CA TYR A 36 23.94 7.76 -2.11
C TYR A 36 23.15 8.36 -0.94
N PRO A 37 22.04 9.07 -1.23
CA PRO A 37 21.14 9.55 -0.20
C PRO A 37 20.64 8.39 0.66
N ASN A 38 20.80 8.51 1.97
CA ASN A 38 20.26 7.54 2.91
C ASN A 38 18.73 7.74 2.98
N TRP A 39 17.98 6.80 2.42
CA TRP A 39 16.51 6.81 2.44
C TRP A 39 15.92 6.75 3.86
N LEU A 40 16.72 6.37 4.87
CA LEU A 40 16.31 6.38 6.27
C LEU A 40 16.37 7.78 6.90
N ASP A 41 17.12 8.71 6.32
CA ASP A 41 17.25 10.09 6.81
C ASP A 41 16.17 11.01 6.22
N LEU A 42 15.26 10.46 5.42
CA LEU A 42 14.14 11.22 4.84
C LEU A 42 13.20 11.68 5.98
N PRO A 43 12.76 12.96 5.96
CA PRO A 43 11.77 13.42 6.92
C PRO A 43 10.49 12.58 6.81
N ARG A 44 9.90 12.27 7.96
CA ARG A 44 8.72 11.41 8.09
C ARG A 44 7.59 11.81 7.15
N ASP A 45 7.34 13.10 6.99
CA ASP A 45 6.27 13.63 6.14
C ASP A 45 6.51 13.35 4.66
N ILE A 46 7.77 13.41 4.22
CA ILE A 46 8.16 13.08 2.84
C ILE A 46 8.02 11.58 2.61
N THR A 47 8.45 10.76 3.58
CA THR A 47 8.24 9.31 3.53
C THR A 47 6.76 8.98 3.44
N ALA A 48 5.91 9.61 4.27
CA ALA A 48 4.46 9.42 4.23
C ALA A 48 3.87 9.81 2.88
N MET A 49 4.31 10.92 2.28
CA MET A 49 3.87 11.35 0.95
C MET A 49 4.24 10.34 -0.15
N ILE A 50 5.44 9.75 -0.09
CA ILE A 50 5.86 8.69 -1.02
C ILE A 50 4.99 7.45 -0.82
N LEU A 51 4.82 7.02 0.43
CA LEU A 51 4.00 5.85 0.78
C LEU A 51 2.53 6.05 0.38
N HIS A 52 2.02 7.27 0.43
CA HIS A 52 0.66 7.61 0.03
C HIS A 52 0.40 7.44 -1.47
N LYS A 53 1.45 7.48 -2.29
CA LYS A 53 1.34 7.23 -3.73
C LYS A 53 1.32 5.74 -4.07
N LEU A 54 1.51 4.87 -3.08
CA LEU A 54 1.42 3.42 -3.27
C LEU A 54 -0.05 2.99 -3.12
N GLY A 55 -0.49 2.09 -3.99
CA GLY A 55 -1.79 1.45 -3.84
C GLY A 55 -1.85 0.50 -2.65
N ILE A 56 -3.07 0.09 -2.27
CA ILE A 56 -3.36 -0.81 -1.15
C ILE A 56 -2.46 -2.05 -1.17
N ILE A 57 -2.33 -2.66 -2.35
CA ILE A 57 -1.62 -3.93 -2.52
C ILE A 57 -0.14 -3.76 -2.20
N GLU A 58 0.49 -2.72 -2.75
CA GLU A 58 1.90 -2.40 -2.52
C GLU A 58 2.18 -2.04 -1.06
N ILE A 59 1.27 -1.27 -0.43
CA ILE A 59 1.39 -0.94 0.98
C ILE A 59 1.37 -2.22 1.82
N LEU A 60 0.36 -3.07 1.65
CA LEU A 60 0.16 -4.26 2.48
C LEU A 60 1.23 -5.33 2.30
N LEU A 61 1.71 -5.55 1.07
CA LEU A 61 2.67 -6.62 0.77
C LEU A 61 4.11 -6.19 0.97
N ASN A 62 4.45 -4.95 0.64
CA ASN A 62 5.84 -4.51 0.53
C ASN A 62 6.17 -3.42 1.56
N ALA A 63 5.50 -2.27 1.52
CA ALA A 63 5.94 -1.08 2.25
C ALA A 63 6.04 -1.29 3.77
N GLN A 64 5.08 -1.98 4.40
CA GLN A 64 5.12 -2.23 5.85
C GLN A 64 6.18 -3.27 6.28
N ASN A 65 6.83 -3.92 5.32
CA ASN A 65 7.87 -4.93 5.53
C ASN A 65 9.29 -4.39 5.31
N VAL A 66 9.44 -3.13 4.85
CA VAL A 66 10.75 -2.50 4.60
C VAL A 66 11.47 -2.20 5.93
N CYS A 67 10.87 -1.36 6.78
CA CYS A 67 11.45 -1.01 8.07
C CYS A 67 10.36 -0.66 9.10
N GLN A 68 10.77 -0.48 10.36
CA GLN A 68 9.83 -0.17 11.44
C GLN A 68 9.12 1.17 11.26
N GLU A 69 9.82 2.18 10.72
CA GLU A 69 9.23 3.52 10.56
C GLU A 69 8.16 3.53 9.46
N TRP A 70 8.43 2.90 8.31
CA TRP A 70 7.44 2.74 7.25
C TRP A 70 6.23 1.96 7.73
N ARG A 71 6.45 0.89 8.51
CA ARG A 71 5.35 0.14 9.14
C ARG A 71 4.49 1.03 10.04
N LYS A 72 5.07 1.90 10.86
CA LYS A 72 4.30 2.81 11.71
C LYS A 72 3.46 3.75 10.86
N ILE A 73 4.05 4.38 9.85
CA ILE A 73 3.35 5.28 8.93
C ILE A 73 2.20 4.54 8.25
N CYS A 74 2.45 3.37 7.64
CA CYS A 74 1.41 2.56 6.98
C CYS A 74 0.29 2.09 7.91
N ASN A 75 0.44 2.13 9.23
CA ASN A 75 -0.62 1.79 10.18
C ASN A 75 -1.43 3.02 10.65
N GLU A 76 -1.07 4.23 10.21
CA GLU A 76 -1.83 5.43 10.53
C GLU A 76 -3.13 5.50 9.71
N PRO A 77 -4.29 5.84 10.31
CA PRO A 77 -5.54 5.97 9.57
C PRO A 77 -5.51 7.02 8.44
N SER A 78 -4.63 8.03 8.55
CA SER A 78 -4.38 9.02 7.51
C SER A 78 -3.98 8.40 6.18
N MET A 79 -3.19 7.31 6.21
CA MET A 79 -2.73 6.59 5.02
C MET A 79 -3.85 5.95 4.22
N TRP A 80 -4.99 5.66 4.87
CA TRP A 80 -6.09 4.87 4.33
C TRP A 80 -7.34 5.71 4.06
N ARG A 81 -7.19 7.03 3.93
CA ARG A 81 -8.27 7.95 3.55
C ARG A 81 -8.66 7.80 2.08
N THR A 82 -7.72 7.44 1.22
CA THR A 82 -7.95 7.18 -0.19
C THR A 82 -7.38 5.81 -0.50
N LEU A 83 -8.21 4.93 -1.05
CA LEU A 83 -7.88 3.55 -1.31
C LEU A 83 -7.79 3.33 -2.82
N GLU A 84 -6.58 3.13 -3.31
CA GLU A 84 -6.35 2.72 -4.69
C GLU A 84 -6.00 1.24 -4.75
N MET A 85 -6.83 0.46 -5.45
CA MET A 85 -6.61 -0.96 -5.66
C MET A 85 -6.56 -1.26 -7.14
N THR A 86 -5.35 -1.34 -7.70
CA THR A 86 -5.16 -1.70 -9.11
C THR A 86 -4.40 -3.03 -9.24
N THR A 87 -4.91 -3.94 -10.07
CA THR A 87 -4.16 -5.14 -10.51
C THR A 87 -3.53 -4.98 -11.88
N ALA A 88 -3.64 -3.79 -12.47
CA ALA A 88 -3.23 -3.53 -13.83
C ALA A 88 -1.72 -3.66 -14.06
N HIS A 89 -0.94 -3.27 -13.06
CA HIS A 89 0.51 -3.23 -13.17
C HIS A 89 1.17 -4.57 -12.87
N ASN A 90 0.44 -5.53 -12.30
CA ASN A 90 1.00 -6.82 -11.91
C ASN A 90 -0.07 -7.92 -11.78
N SER A 91 -0.08 -8.85 -12.73
CA SER A 91 -0.99 -10.00 -12.73
C SER A 91 -0.78 -10.96 -11.55
N TYR A 92 0.38 -10.91 -10.86
CA TYR A 92 0.61 -11.73 -9.68
C TYR A 92 -0.29 -11.33 -8.50
N TYR A 93 -0.89 -10.15 -8.53
CA TYR A 93 -1.85 -9.74 -7.49
C TYR A 93 -3.13 -10.60 -7.50
N PHE A 94 -3.46 -11.26 -8.61
CA PHE A 94 -4.56 -12.24 -8.66
C PHE A 94 -4.30 -13.50 -7.83
N LEU A 95 -3.05 -13.75 -7.42
CA LEU A 95 -2.70 -14.86 -6.53
C LEU A 95 -2.98 -14.55 -5.06
N TYR A 96 -3.32 -13.31 -4.74
CA TYR A 96 -3.66 -12.88 -3.38
C TYR A 96 -5.17 -12.70 -3.22
N ASP A 97 -5.63 -12.84 -1.98
CA ASP A 97 -7.02 -12.55 -1.61
C ASP A 97 -7.24 -11.03 -1.56
N VAL A 98 -7.48 -10.45 -2.74
CA VAL A 98 -7.73 -9.01 -2.94
C VAL A 98 -8.90 -8.51 -2.11
N VAL A 99 -9.93 -9.32 -1.91
CA VAL A 99 -11.11 -8.96 -1.11
C VAL A 99 -10.72 -8.79 0.35
N LYS A 100 -9.93 -9.72 0.90
CA LYS A 100 -9.41 -9.63 2.27
C LYS A 100 -8.46 -8.44 2.45
N MET A 101 -7.63 -8.16 1.45
CA MET A 101 -6.75 -6.97 1.44
C MET A 101 -7.56 -5.68 1.50
N PHE A 102 -8.61 -5.58 0.68
CA PHE A 102 -9.52 -4.44 0.68
C PHE A 102 -10.21 -4.26 2.04
N HIS A 103 -10.79 -5.32 2.62
CA HIS A 103 -11.41 -5.23 3.95
C HIS A 103 -10.42 -4.80 5.04
N HIS A 104 -9.18 -5.27 4.96
CA HIS A 104 -8.14 -4.86 5.90
C HIS A 104 -7.80 -3.36 5.76
N ALA A 105 -7.68 -2.86 4.53
CA ALA A 105 -7.49 -1.44 4.23
C ALA A 105 -8.65 -0.57 4.75
N VAL A 106 -9.90 -0.99 4.53
CA VAL A 106 -11.08 -0.31 5.07
C VAL A 106 -11.05 -0.27 6.59
N HIS A 107 -10.67 -1.36 7.25
CA HIS A 107 -10.53 -1.38 8.71
C HIS A 107 -9.43 -0.40 9.20
N LEU A 108 -8.30 -0.33 8.49
CA LEU A 108 -7.21 0.59 8.82
C LEU A 108 -7.60 2.07 8.67
N SER A 109 -8.56 2.39 7.80
CA SER A 109 -9.10 3.76 7.69
C SER A 109 -9.77 4.26 8.97
N CYS A 110 -10.17 3.35 9.87
CA CYS A 110 -10.87 3.69 11.12
C CYS A 110 -12.06 4.64 10.90
N GLY A 111 -12.79 4.49 9.78
CA GLY A 111 -13.96 5.33 9.44
C GLY A 111 -13.63 6.67 8.76
N HIS A 112 -12.36 6.94 8.45
CA HIS A 112 -11.93 8.18 7.77
C HIS A 112 -11.79 8.01 6.25
N LEU A 113 -12.37 6.96 5.70
CA LEU A 113 -12.33 6.67 4.28
C LEU A 113 -13.08 7.76 3.50
N LYS A 114 -12.39 8.38 2.55
CA LYS A 114 -12.91 9.43 1.67
C LYS A 114 -13.14 8.92 0.26
N SER A 115 -12.27 8.09 -0.30
CA SER A 115 -12.48 7.62 -1.67
C SER A 115 -11.90 6.24 -1.88
N ILE A 116 -12.53 5.49 -2.80
CA ILE A 116 -12.06 4.18 -3.24
C ILE A 116 -12.05 4.18 -4.77
N THR A 117 -10.91 3.75 -5.32
CA THR A 117 -10.74 3.44 -6.73
C THR A 117 -10.28 1.99 -6.86
N ILE A 118 -11.01 1.19 -7.64
CA ILE A 118 -10.67 -0.21 -7.89
C ILE A 118 -10.58 -0.45 -9.40
N GLU A 119 -9.43 -0.95 -9.85
CA GLU A 119 -9.13 -1.27 -11.24
C GLU A 119 -8.63 -2.71 -11.35
N PHE A 120 -9.37 -3.56 -12.08
CA PHE A 120 -8.97 -4.95 -12.31
C PHE A 120 -8.70 -5.19 -13.80
N ILE A 121 -7.52 -5.70 -14.15
CA ILE A 121 -7.30 -6.31 -15.47
C ILE A 121 -7.79 -7.75 -15.44
N ALA A 122 -9.10 -7.95 -15.51
CA ALA A 122 -9.69 -9.27 -15.55
C ALA A 122 -10.70 -9.37 -16.70
N GLY A 123 -10.23 -9.34 -17.95
CA GLY A 123 -10.96 -9.78 -19.16
C GLY A 123 -12.32 -9.12 -19.50
N SER A 124 -12.88 -8.29 -18.63
CA SER A 124 -14.16 -7.59 -18.79
C SER A 124 -14.28 -6.58 -17.65
N GLU A 125 -14.61 -5.36 -18.03
CA GLU A 125 -14.53 -4.12 -17.26
C GLU A 125 -15.37 -4.15 -15.99
N THR A 126 -14.80 -3.71 -14.87
CA THR A 126 -15.57 -3.00 -13.84
C THR A 126 -14.63 -2.15 -13.01
N VAL A 127 -14.72 -0.83 -13.20
CA VAL A 127 -14.13 0.18 -12.32
C VAL A 127 -15.27 0.67 -11.43
N LEU A 128 -15.15 0.49 -10.13
CA LEU A 128 -16.05 1.12 -9.15
C LEU A 128 -15.29 2.31 -8.56
N ILE A 129 -15.75 3.51 -8.89
CA ILE A 129 -15.30 4.75 -8.26
C ILE A 129 -16.36 5.14 -7.24
N TYR A 130 -16.04 5.02 -5.95
CA TYR A 130 -16.87 5.57 -4.89
C TYR A 130 -16.32 6.94 -4.50
N ASP A 131 -17.06 7.98 -4.89
CA ASP A 131 -16.80 9.37 -4.50
C ASP A 131 -17.97 9.87 -3.63
N PRO A 132 -17.80 10.02 -2.30
CA PRO A 132 -18.85 10.50 -1.42
C PRO A 132 -19.21 11.97 -1.66
N ASP A 133 -18.36 12.75 -2.35
CA ASP A 133 -18.63 14.15 -2.69
C ASP A 133 -19.46 14.27 -4.00
N SER A 134 -19.71 13.15 -4.70
CA SER A 134 -20.50 13.12 -5.95
C SER A 134 -22.01 13.00 -5.76
N PHE A 135 -22.48 12.78 -4.53
CA PHE A 135 -23.90 12.93 -4.19
C PHE A 135 -24.18 14.40 -3.90
N GLU A 136 -24.57 15.17 -4.91
CA GLU A 136 -25.32 16.40 -4.67
C GLU A 136 -26.56 16.00 -3.84
N CYS A 137 -26.69 16.56 -2.65
CA CYS A 137 -27.92 16.47 -1.88
C CYS A 137 -29.01 17.18 -2.69
N GLU A 138 -29.81 16.43 -3.45
CA GLU A 138 -31.09 16.96 -3.89
C GLU A 138 -31.95 17.12 -2.63
N ASP A 139 -32.14 18.37 -2.23
CA ASP A 139 -33.09 18.75 -1.19
C ASP A 139 -34.49 18.25 -1.61
N PRO A 140 -35.20 17.47 -0.78
CA PRO A 140 -36.56 17.07 -1.09
C PRO A 140 -37.51 18.28 -0.94
N GLU A 141 -38.26 18.60 -2.00
CA GLU A 141 -39.39 19.55 -1.98
C GLU A 141 -40.56 19.08 -1.08
#